data_AF-A0A9Q0ZMZ7-F1
#
_entry.id   AF-A0A9Q0ZMZ7-F1
#
_cell.length_a   1.000
_cell.length_b   1.000
_cell.length_c   1.000
_cell.angle_alpha   90.00
_cell.angle_beta   90.00
_cell.angle_gamma   90.00
#
_symmetry.space_group_name_H-M   'P 1'
#
loop_
_entity.id
_entity.type
_entity.pdbx_description
1 polymer ?
#
loop_
_entity_poly.entity_id
_entity_poly.type
_entity_poly.pdbx_seq_one_letter_code
_entity_poly.pdbx_strand_id
1 'polypeptide(L)'
;MDVLGFRDHSVYKGHQIFLYKRAQIFAADLYGAFKGQGYGEFNDISSITIFADYIVPAMLWKLGVLKYSSALASIIESNKEIASGSEEEVELRACSIYAVEKMRDLISVKLGKQVWWS
;
A
#
# COMPACT_ATOMS: atom_id res chain seq x y z
N MET A 1 -14.39 -6.19 -19.84
CA MET A 1 -14.71 -5.02 -19.00
C MET A 1 -13.52 -4.76 -18.12
N ASP A 2 -12.80 -3.66 -18.33
CA ASP A 2 -11.77 -3.22 -17.39
C ASP A 2 -12.50 -2.46 -16.27
N VAL A 3 -12.55 -3.04 -15.07
CA VAL A 3 -13.19 -2.38 -13.93
C VAL A 3 -12.19 -1.36 -13.41
N LEU A 4 -12.43 -0.08 -13.70
CA LEU A 4 -11.53 1.02 -13.38
C LEU A 4 -10.98 0.91 -11.94
N GLY A 5 -9.66 0.77 -11.82
CA GLY A 5 -8.91 0.74 -10.57
C GLY A 5 -8.73 -0.63 -9.89
N PHE A 6 -9.33 -1.72 -10.40
CA PHE A 6 -9.02 -3.08 -9.90
C PHE A 6 -7.69 -3.59 -10.46
N ARG A 7 -7.40 -3.26 -11.73
CA ARG A 7 -6.11 -3.52 -12.38
C ARG A 7 -5.15 -2.36 -12.09
N ASP A 8 -4.79 -2.19 -10.82
CA ASP A 8 -3.85 -1.16 -10.36
C ASP A 8 -2.41 -1.68 -10.44
N HIS A 9 -1.76 -1.37 -11.56
CA HIS A 9 -0.39 -1.76 -11.89
C HIS A 9 0.30 -0.65 -12.68
N SER A 10 1.62 -0.54 -12.54
CA SER A 10 2.45 0.47 -13.22
C SER A 10 3.78 -0.14 -13.65
N VAL A 11 4.43 0.45 -14.66
CA VAL A 11 5.79 0.07 -15.06
C VAL A 11 6.78 1.06 -14.44
N TYR A 12 7.69 0.56 -13.62
CA TYR A 12 8.73 1.36 -12.99
C TYR A 12 10.10 0.85 -13.43
N LYS A 13 10.88 1.68 -14.13
CA LYS A 13 12.23 1.33 -14.63
C LYS A 13 12.27 -0.02 -15.35
N GLY A 14 11.27 -0.28 -16.20
CA GLY A 14 11.12 -1.53 -16.96
C GLY A 14 10.54 -2.72 -16.18
N HIS A 15 10.23 -2.56 -14.89
CA HIS A 15 9.65 -3.61 -14.05
C HIS A 15 8.16 -3.40 -13.86
N GLN A 16 7.37 -4.45 -14.05
CA GLN A 16 5.95 -4.42 -13.76
C GLN A 16 5.72 -4.46 -12.25
N ILE A 17 5.10 -3.42 -11.71
CA ILE A 17 4.73 -3.30 -10.30
C ILE A 17 3.20 -3.47 -10.17
N PHE A 18 2.79 -4.22 -9.15
CA PHE A 18 1.39 -4.52 -8.86
C PHE A 18 1.03 -4.00 -7.48
N LEU A 19 0.09 -3.05 -7.41
CA LEU A 19 -0.36 -2.46 -6.14
C LEU A 19 -1.75 -2.96 -5.77
N TYR A 20 -2.63 -3.16 -6.78
CA TYR A 20 -3.93 -3.81 -6.64
C TYR A 20 -4.79 -3.31 -5.49
N LYS A 21 -4.72 -2.01 -5.15
CA LYS A 21 -5.37 -1.46 -3.95
C LYS A 21 -6.85 -1.83 -3.84
N ARG A 22 -7.63 -1.60 -4.90
CA ARG A 22 -9.07 -1.88 -4.87
C ARG A 22 -9.39 -3.37 -4.82
N ALA A 23 -8.58 -4.20 -5.48
CA ALA A 23 -8.75 -5.65 -5.41
C ALA A 23 -8.44 -6.17 -3.99
N GLN A 24 -7.40 -5.64 -3.34
CA GLN A 24 -7.08 -5.97 -1.94
C GLN A 24 -8.19 -5.53 -0.98
N ILE A 25 -8.71 -4.29 -1.12
CA ILE A 25 -9.85 -3.82 -0.31
C ILE A 25 -11.07 -4.72 -0.51
N PHE A 26 -11.40 -5.06 -1.75
CA PHE A 26 -12.53 -5.92 -2.05
C PHE A 26 -12.40 -7.31 -1.42
N ALA A 27 -11.20 -7.91 -1.45
CA ALA A 27 -10.96 -9.20 -0.79
C ALA A 27 -11.11 -9.09 0.74
N ALA A 28 -10.58 -8.01 1.35
CA ALA A 28 -10.75 -7.75 2.78
C ALA A 28 -12.23 -7.54 3.17
N ASP A 29 -12.99 -6.79 2.37
CA ASP A 29 -14.41 -6.55 2.58
C ASP A 29 -15.23 -7.85 2.50
N LEU A 30 -14.95 -8.69 1.51
CA LEU A 30 -15.59 -10.01 1.40
C LEU A 30 -15.25 -10.89 2.61
N TYR A 31 -13.98 -10.97 2.98
CA TYR A 31 -13.56 -11.76 4.14
C TYR A 31 -14.27 -11.29 5.41
N GLY A 32 -14.33 -9.97 5.66
CA GLY A 32 -15.01 -9.39 6.82
C GLY A 32 -16.52 -9.61 6.81
N ALA A 33 -17.18 -9.39 5.66
CA ALA A 33 -18.63 -9.53 5.53
C ALA A 33 -19.10 -10.98 5.72
N PHE A 34 -18.34 -11.95 5.23
CA PHE A 34 -18.68 -13.37 5.32
C PHE A 34 -17.90 -14.12 6.42
N LYS A 35 -17.13 -13.40 7.25
CA LYS A 35 -16.34 -13.97 8.36
C LYS A 35 -15.45 -15.15 7.95
N GLY A 36 -14.83 -15.05 6.78
CA GLY A 36 -13.95 -16.10 6.25
C GLY A 36 -14.67 -17.33 5.68
N GLN A 37 -15.98 -17.26 5.40
CA GLN A 37 -16.77 -18.41 4.93
C GLN A 37 -17.38 -18.14 3.54
N GLY A 38 -17.61 -19.18 2.74
CA GLY A 38 -18.28 -19.06 1.44
C GLY A 38 -17.55 -18.08 0.51
N TYR A 39 -18.22 -16.99 0.10
CA TYR A 39 -17.61 -15.98 -0.76
C TYR A 39 -16.46 -15.19 -0.11
N GLY A 40 -16.32 -15.25 1.21
CA GLY A 40 -15.19 -14.66 1.93
C GLY A 40 -14.13 -15.68 2.33
N GLU A 41 -14.20 -16.92 1.84
CA GLU A 41 -13.21 -17.95 2.18
C GLU A 41 -11.90 -17.70 1.42
N PHE A 42 -10.93 -17.12 2.14
CA PHE A 42 -9.57 -16.86 1.65
C PHE A 42 -8.57 -17.51 2.60
N ASN A 43 -7.71 -18.38 2.06
CA ASN A 43 -6.66 -19.05 2.84
C ASN A 43 -5.42 -18.15 3.05
N ASP A 44 -5.32 -17.09 2.27
CA ASP A 44 -4.19 -16.16 2.16
C ASP A 44 -4.59 -14.72 2.49
N ILE A 45 -5.69 -14.50 3.21
CA ILE A 45 -6.13 -13.14 3.57
C ILE A 45 -5.05 -12.34 4.31
N SER A 46 -4.14 -13.03 4.99
CA SER A 46 -2.97 -12.49 5.66
C SER A 46 -1.93 -11.86 4.73
N SER A 47 -1.95 -12.14 3.42
CA SER A 47 -1.01 -11.57 2.45
C SER A 47 -1.41 -10.16 1.98
N ILE A 48 -2.57 -9.66 2.39
CA ILE A 48 -2.99 -8.29 2.10
C ILE A 48 -2.05 -7.30 2.81
N THR A 49 -1.57 -6.33 2.04
CA THR A 49 -0.67 -5.28 2.54
C THR A 49 -1.48 -4.07 3.01
N ILE A 50 -0.81 -3.09 3.62
CA ILE A 50 -1.42 -1.76 3.77
C ILE A 50 -1.94 -1.26 2.42
N PHE A 51 -3.13 -0.69 2.41
CA PHE A 51 -3.70 -0.12 1.20
C PHE A 51 -2.90 1.13 0.82
N ALA A 52 -2.21 1.09 -0.33
CA ALA A 52 -1.40 2.21 -0.81
C ALA A 52 -2.26 3.39 -1.28
N ASP A 53 -2.75 4.17 -0.32
CA ASP A 53 -3.37 5.47 -0.53
C ASP A 53 -2.34 6.61 -0.48
N TYR A 54 -2.80 7.85 -0.63
CA TYR A 54 -1.96 9.05 -0.56
C TYR A 54 -1.76 9.58 0.87
N ILE A 55 -2.50 9.06 1.86
CA ILE A 55 -2.47 9.52 3.25
C ILE A 55 -1.32 8.85 3.99
N VAL A 56 -1.13 7.54 3.80
CA VAL A 56 -0.05 6.74 4.37
C VAL A 56 1.32 7.35 4.07
N PRO A 57 1.72 7.62 2.81
CA PRO A 57 3.02 8.27 2.53
C PRO A 57 3.17 9.61 3.25
N ALA A 58 2.13 10.45 3.25
CA ALA A 58 2.19 11.75 3.92
C ALA A 58 2.41 11.61 5.44
N MET A 59 1.76 10.63 6.08
CA MET A 59 1.95 10.35 7.50
C MET A 59 3.32 9.76 7.81
N LEU A 60 3.78 8.80 7.03
CA LEU A 60 5.10 8.20 7.22
C LEU A 60 6.22 9.23 7.05
N TRP A 61 6.06 10.19 6.13
CA TRP A 61 7.00 11.29 5.99
C TRP A 61 6.99 12.22 7.20
N LYS A 62 5.81 12.64 7.66
CA LYS A 62 5.67 13.50 8.85
C LYS A 62 6.25 12.86 10.12
N LEU A 63 6.13 11.53 10.23
CA LEU A 63 6.69 10.75 11.35
C LEU A 63 8.20 10.47 11.19
N GLY A 64 8.82 10.89 10.09
CA GLY A 64 10.24 10.67 9.82
C GLY A 64 10.60 9.23 9.41
N VAL A 65 9.60 8.39 9.12
CA VAL A 65 9.78 7.00 8.66
C VAL A 65 10.22 6.98 7.20
N LEU A 66 9.57 7.79 6.36
CA LEU A 66 10.00 8.02 4.97
C LEU A 66 10.78 9.32 4.86
N LYS A 67 11.79 9.33 3.98
CA LYS A 67 12.56 10.51 3.62
C LYS A 67 12.49 10.69 2.11
N TYR A 68 12.05 11.86 1.68
CA TYR A 68 11.95 12.19 0.26
C TYR A 68 13.20 12.91 -0.23
N SER A 69 13.49 12.78 -1.52
CA SER A 69 14.50 13.60 -2.17
C SER A 69 14.08 15.07 -2.12
N SER A 70 15.04 15.99 -2.22
CA SER A 70 14.74 17.43 -2.26
C SER A 70 13.78 17.77 -3.41
N ALA A 71 13.93 17.13 -4.57
CA ALA A 71 13.05 17.31 -5.71
C ALA A 71 11.60 16.91 -5.42
N LEU A 72 11.38 15.71 -4.87
CA LEU A 72 10.04 15.21 -4.54
C LEU A 72 9.40 16.03 -3.41
N ALA A 73 10.19 16.39 -2.39
CA ALA A 73 9.73 17.26 -1.31
C ALA A 73 9.27 18.62 -1.84
N SER A 74 10.04 19.26 -2.74
CA SER A 74 9.64 20.53 -3.34
C SER A 74 8.37 20.44 -4.19
N ILE A 75 8.13 19.31 -4.88
CA ILE A 75 6.86 19.08 -5.62
C ILE A 75 5.68 19.05 -4.64
N ILE A 76 5.81 18.29 -3.56
CA ILE A 76 4.77 18.15 -2.53
C ILE A 76 4.52 19.51 -1.83
N GLU A 77 5.57 20.21 -1.42
CA GLU A 77 5.49 21.51 -0.73
C GLU A 77 4.89 22.61 -1.62
N SER A 78 5.10 22.54 -2.94
CA SER A 78 4.51 23.47 -3.90
C SER A 78 3.05 23.15 -4.26
N ASN A 79 2.43 22.15 -3.61
CA ASN A 79 1.09 21.64 -3.92
C ASN A 79 0.92 21.28 -5.40
N LYS A 80 2.01 20.87 -6.06
CA LYS A 80 1.95 20.38 -7.43
C LYS A 80 1.43 18.96 -7.42
N GLU A 81 0.54 18.67 -8.37
CA GLU A 81 0.01 17.33 -8.55
C GLU A 81 1.12 16.38 -9.00
N ILE A 82 1.20 15.22 -8.34
CA ILE A 82 2.01 14.10 -8.79
C ILE A 82 1.13 13.25 -9.69
N ALA A 83 1.50 13.15 -10.96
CA ALA A 83 0.69 12.44 -11.95
C ALA A 83 0.56 10.95 -11.61
N SER A 84 -0.65 10.40 -11.75
CA SER A 84 -0.88 8.97 -11.58
C SER A 84 -0.04 8.16 -12.57
N GLY A 85 0.65 7.11 -12.08
CA GLY A 85 1.53 6.29 -12.91
C GLY A 85 2.90 6.90 -13.19
N SER A 86 3.20 8.09 -12.67
CA SER A 86 4.57 8.64 -12.66
C SER A 86 5.50 7.80 -11.80
N GLU A 87 6.82 7.91 -12.03
CA GLU A 87 7.80 7.21 -11.19
C GLU A 87 7.68 7.65 -9.73
N GLU A 88 7.47 8.94 -9.48
CA GLU A 88 7.29 9.50 -8.16
C GLU A 88 6.06 8.94 -7.43
N GLU A 89 4.92 8.80 -8.12
CA GLU A 89 3.71 8.21 -7.55
C GLU A 89 3.91 6.74 -7.19
N VAL A 90 4.55 5.98 -8.08
CA VAL A 90 4.83 4.56 -7.85
C VAL A 90 5.83 4.38 -6.71
N GLU A 91 6.88 5.20 -6.65
CA GLU A 91 7.85 5.19 -5.55
C GLU A 91 7.20 5.50 -4.21
N LEU A 92 6.36 6.54 -4.13
CA LEU A 92 5.64 6.90 -2.91
C LEU A 92 4.80 5.74 -2.39
N ARG A 93 4.03 5.09 -3.27
CA ARG A 93 3.13 3.99 -2.89
C ARG A 93 3.90 2.73 -2.52
N ALA A 94 4.89 2.33 -3.32
CA ALA A 94 5.69 1.14 -3.06
C ALA A 94 6.53 1.27 -1.78
N CYS A 95 7.18 2.41 -1.56
CA CYS A 95 7.94 2.68 -0.34
C CYS A 95 7.04 2.70 0.90
N SER A 96 5.82 3.22 0.77
CA SER A 96 4.85 3.21 1.88
C SER A 96 4.44 1.79 2.27
N ILE A 97 4.11 0.94 1.29
CA ILE A 97 3.83 -0.48 1.54
C ILE A 97 5.02 -1.11 2.25
N TYR A 98 6.22 -0.98 1.67
CA TYR A 98 7.42 -1.59 2.21
C TYR A 98 7.74 -1.13 3.64
N ALA A 99 7.61 0.16 3.94
CA ALA A 99 7.84 0.70 5.27
C ALA A 99 6.89 0.09 6.31
N VAL A 100 5.60 -0.04 5.98
CA VAL A 100 4.60 -0.63 6.89
C VAL A 100 4.85 -2.11 7.09
N GLU A 101 5.13 -2.86 6.03
CA GLU A 101 5.47 -4.29 6.13
C GLU A 101 6.70 -4.50 7.03
N LYS A 102 7.74 -3.67 6.87
CA LYS A 102 8.92 -3.70 7.75
C LYS A 102 8.59 -3.38 9.21
N MET A 103 7.72 -2.40 9.46
CA MET A 103 7.27 -2.11 10.82
C MET A 103 6.51 -3.29 11.42
N ARG A 104 5.60 -3.92 10.66
CA ARG A 104 4.87 -5.13 11.11
C ARG A 104 5.85 -6.23 11.49
N ASP A 105 6.86 -6.50 10.66
CA ASP A 105 7.84 -7.55 10.92
C ASP A 105 8.63 -7.25 12.20
N LEU A 106 9.10 -6.01 12.37
CA LEU A 106 9.83 -5.57 13.56
C LEU A 106 9.00 -5.68 14.85
N ILE A 107 7.73 -5.28 14.80
CA ILE A 107 6.81 -5.40 15.94
C ILE A 107 6.54 -6.88 16.24
N SER A 108 6.36 -7.70 15.21
CA SER A 108 6.10 -9.14 15.38
C SER A 108 7.26 -9.84 16.08
N VAL A 109 8.50 -9.52 15.69
CA VAL A 109 9.71 -10.01 16.37
C VAL A 109 9.76 -9.56 17.83
N LYS A 110 9.43 -8.28 18.10
CA LYS A 110 9.48 -7.72 19.46
C LYS A 110 8.41 -8.29 20.40
N LEU A 111 7.21 -8.58 19.89
CA LEU A 111 6.09 -9.08 20.70
C LEU A 111 6.03 -10.61 20.78
N GLY A 112 6.81 -11.32 19.96
CA GLY A 112 6.73 -12.79 19.85
C GLY A 112 5.36 -13.27 19.36
N LYS A 113 4.60 -12.40 18.68
CA LYS A 113 3.26 -12.67 18.15
C LYS A 113 3.12 -11.99 16.80
N GLN A 114 2.43 -12.64 15.86
CA GLN A 114 2.09 -11.99 14.59
C GLN A 114 1.09 -10.85 14.83
N VAL A 115 1.40 -9.68 14.26
CA VAL A 115 0.51 -8.53 14.25
C VAL A 115 -0.36 -8.59 13.00
N TRP A 116 -1.68 -8.59 13.20
CA TRP A 116 -2.68 -8.75 12.15
C TRP A 116 -3.53 -7.49 11.99
N TRP A 117 -4.15 -7.35 10.82
CA TRP A 117 -5.29 -6.45 10.64
C TRP A 117 -6.47 -7.03 11.43
N SER A 118 -6.89 -6.33 12.48
CA SER A 118 -8.01 -6.71 13.36
C SER A 118 -9.37 -6.41 12.75
#